data_AF-A0A2M6V9F0-F1
#
_entry.id   AF-A0A2M6V9F0-F1
#
_cell.length_a   1.000
_cell.length_b   1.000
_cell.length_c   1.000
_cell.angle_alpha   90.00
_cell.angle_beta   90.00
_cell.angle_gamma   90.00
#
_symmetry.space_group_name_H-M   'P 1'
#
loop_
_entity.id
_entity.type
_entity.pdbx_description
1 polymer ?
#
loop_
_entity_poly.entity_id
_entity_poly.type
_entity_poly.pdbx_seq_one_letter_code
_entity_poly.pdbx_strand_id
1 'polypeptide(L)'
;MAIQWFPGHMHLTRKAIGERIKEIDVVIEMLDARLPGSSANPMLAELIKGKPALKILSKQDLADPDRTALWLGHYNALPGVSAMGLDTSMSQPAKALIDACRKLAPLRGGMVKPMRVLICGIPNVGKSTLINTLKGKRAAKTGDEAGVTKQEARIALDDDFYLYDTPGVLWPRIIVEQSGYNLAASGAIGVNAFDEEVVALELLHYLIHHYPQALRERYKINDVASHTDETLLEAIGRLRGAMQSGGRVNTTKAAHIVIHDFRSGALGRVTIETPVQFAAWLAEGKQADAERALRKEATEKTQKPPRHKPHT
;
A
#
# COMPACT_ATOMS: atom_id res chain seq x y z
N MET A 1 -15.06 -3.26 -11.46
CA MET A 1 -14.19 -3.89 -12.49
C MET A 1 -12.84 -4.21 -11.85
N ALA A 2 -12.21 -5.35 -12.16
CA ALA A 2 -10.90 -5.68 -11.60
C ALA A 2 -9.80 -4.83 -12.27
N ILE A 3 -9.16 -3.96 -11.49
CA ILE A 3 -7.99 -3.17 -11.91
C ILE A 3 -6.92 -4.17 -12.42
N GLN A 4 -6.26 -3.90 -13.56
CA GLN A 4 -5.14 -4.73 -14.06
C GLN A 4 -3.86 -3.89 -14.08
N TRP A 5 -2.84 -4.30 -13.32
CA TRP A 5 -1.67 -3.46 -13.10
C TRP A 5 -0.32 -4.20 -13.02
N PHE A 6 -0.23 -5.53 -13.22
CA PHE A 6 1.00 -6.30 -12.94
C PHE A 6 1.91 -6.42 -14.17
N PRO A 7 2.97 -5.58 -14.33
CA PRO A 7 3.81 -5.60 -15.51
C PRO A 7 4.96 -6.59 -15.34
N GLY A 8 5.52 -7.06 -16.45
CA GLY A 8 6.55 -8.12 -16.46
C GLY A 8 7.80 -7.83 -15.61
N HIS A 9 8.17 -6.56 -15.37
CA HIS A 9 9.32 -6.19 -14.55
C HIS A 9 9.18 -6.65 -13.08
N MET A 10 7.96 -6.80 -12.59
CA MET A 10 7.71 -7.19 -11.20
C MET A 10 8.06 -8.65 -10.91
N HIS A 11 8.06 -9.51 -11.93
CA HIS A 11 8.54 -10.89 -11.80
C HIS A 11 10.03 -10.95 -11.48
N LEU A 12 10.84 -10.06 -12.09
CA LEU A 12 12.27 -9.97 -11.82
C LEU A 12 12.53 -9.52 -10.39
N THR A 13 11.80 -8.49 -9.92
CA THR A 13 11.92 -8.02 -8.54
C THR A 13 11.51 -9.10 -7.53
N ARG A 14 10.42 -9.83 -7.79
CA ARG A 14 10.00 -10.97 -6.97
C ARG A 14 11.12 -12.02 -6.85
N LYS A 15 11.76 -12.38 -7.97
CA LYS A 15 12.86 -13.34 -7.99
C LYS A 15 14.05 -12.85 -7.18
N ALA A 16 14.45 -11.59 -7.37
CA ALA A 16 15.56 -10.97 -6.63
C ALA A 16 15.29 -10.96 -5.12
N ILE A 17 14.08 -10.60 -4.68
CA ILE A 17 13.67 -10.66 -3.27
C ILE A 17 13.80 -12.10 -2.72
N GLY A 18 13.31 -13.09 -3.45
CA GLY A 18 13.36 -14.51 -3.03
C GLY A 18 14.78 -15.08 -2.95
N GLU A 19 15.73 -14.59 -3.75
CA GLU A 19 17.14 -14.95 -3.65
C GLU A 19 17.79 -14.25 -2.45
N ARG A 20 17.59 -12.93 -2.33
CA ARG A 20 18.19 -12.10 -1.28
C ARG A 20 17.78 -12.55 0.12
N ILE A 21 16.50 -12.89 0.33
CA ILE A 21 15.96 -13.15 1.66
C ILE A 21 16.65 -14.29 2.41
N LYS A 22 17.28 -15.23 1.68
CA LYS A 22 18.05 -16.33 2.26
C LYS A 22 19.20 -15.84 3.15
N GLU A 23 19.76 -14.68 2.81
CA GLU A 23 20.89 -14.06 3.50
C GLU A 23 20.47 -12.96 4.48
N ILE A 24 19.17 -12.69 4.62
CA ILE A 24 18.63 -11.57 5.40
C ILE A 24 18.27 -12.03 6.81
N ASP A 25 18.52 -11.16 7.79
CA ASP A 25 18.30 -11.41 9.21
C ASP A 25 16.96 -10.81 9.68
N VAL A 26 16.60 -9.63 9.19
CA VAL A 26 15.30 -8.96 9.46
C VAL A 26 14.74 -8.39 8.15
N VAL A 27 13.43 -8.48 7.97
CA VAL A 27 12.74 -7.81 6.85
C VAL A 27 12.02 -6.57 7.36
N ILE A 28 12.24 -5.44 6.70
CA ILE A 28 11.41 -4.24 6.86
C ILE A 28 10.33 -4.26 5.77
N GLU A 29 9.07 -4.37 6.18
CA GLU A 29 7.94 -4.17 5.27
C GLU A 29 7.38 -2.76 5.47
N MET A 30 7.55 -1.90 4.46
CA MET A 30 6.95 -0.57 4.46
C MET A 30 5.51 -0.61 3.96
N LEU A 31 4.63 -0.01 4.75
CA LEU A 31 3.19 0.13 4.54
C LEU A 31 2.82 1.62 4.53
N ASP A 32 1.71 1.98 3.89
CA ASP A 32 1.18 3.34 3.93
C ASP A 32 0.21 3.45 5.11
N ALA A 33 0.48 4.36 6.06
CA ALA A 33 -0.29 4.49 7.30
C ALA A 33 -1.77 4.85 7.06
N ARG A 34 -2.10 5.36 5.87
CA ARG A 34 -3.49 5.66 5.48
C ARG A 34 -4.26 4.41 5.07
N LEU A 35 -3.58 3.30 4.78
CA LEU A 35 -4.15 2.03 4.34
C LEU A 35 -3.24 0.83 4.68
N PRO A 36 -2.95 0.55 5.97
CA PRO A 36 -1.91 -0.42 6.34
C PRO A 36 -2.18 -1.88 5.91
N GLY A 37 -3.41 -2.35 6.02
CA GLY A 37 -3.87 -3.66 5.53
C GLY A 37 -3.87 -3.74 4.01
N SER A 38 -4.47 -2.78 3.31
CA SER A 38 -4.52 -2.79 1.85
C SER A 38 -3.16 -2.61 1.18
N SER A 39 -2.21 -1.95 1.86
CA SER A 39 -0.83 -1.81 1.38
C SER A 39 0.09 -2.97 1.76
N ALA A 40 -0.38 -3.94 2.57
CA ALA A 40 0.36 -5.15 2.89
C ALA A 40 0.25 -6.16 1.74
N ASN A 41 1.40 -6.55 1.19
CA ASN A 41 1.43 -7.41 0.00
C ASN A 41 1.42 -8.89 0.43
N PRO A 42 0.36 -9.68 0.13
CA PRO A 42 0.27 -11.08 0.51
C PRO A 42 1.36 -11.95 -0.15
N MET A 43 1.81 -11.60 -1.36
CA MET A 43 2.92 -12.29 -2.00
C MET A 43 4.25 -12.02 -1.28
N LEU A 44 4.47 -10.79 -0.78
CA LEU A 44 5.65 -10.51 0.05
C LEU A 44 5.55 -11.25 1.38
N ALA A 45 4.37 -11.28 2.00
CA ALA A 45 4.14 -12.01 3.25
C ALA A 45 4.53 -13.50 3.13
N GLU A 46 4.19 -14.15 2.02
CA GLU A 46 4.61 -15.54 1.76
C GLU A 46 6.12 -15.67 1.53
N LEU A 47 6.75 -14.74 0.80
CA LEU A 47 8.19 -14.76 0.57
C LEU A 47 8.99 -14.56 1.86
N ILE A 48 8.48 -13.76 2.80
CA ILE A 48 9.17 -13.37 4.04
C ILE A 48 8.80 -14.22 5.26
N LYS A 49 7.97 -15.23 5.05
CA LYS A 49 7.48 -16.12 6.10
C LYS A 49 8.62 -16.73 6.92
N GLY A 50 8.50 -16.63 8.24
CA GLY A 50 9.49 -17.17 9.19
C GLY A 50 10.71 -16.27 9.43
N LYS A 51 10.80 -15.10 8.80
CA LYS A 51 11.79 -14.07 9.15
C LYS A 51 11.22 -13.10 10.17
N PRO A 52 12.01 -12.63 11.14
CA PRO A 52 11.62 -11.49 11.97
C PRO A 52 11.31 -10.29 11.06
N ALA A 53 10.20 -9.60 11.35
CA ALA A 53 9.71 -8.51 10.50
C ALA A 53 9.49 -7.22 11.28
N LEU A 54 9.96 -6.11 10.73
CA LEU A 54 9.66 -4.77 11.18
C LEU A 54 8.68 -4.14 10.18
N LYS A 55 7.44 -3.90 10.60
CA LYS A 55 6.46 -3.16 9.80
C LYS A 55 6.62 -1.67 10.05
N ILE A 56 6.78 -0.90 8.98
CA ILE A 56 6.89 0.56 9.05
C ILE A 56 5.63 1.17 8.45
N LEU A 57 4.84 1.84 9.28
CA LEU A 57 3.67 2.62 8.84
C LEU A 57 4.18 4.00 8.41
N SER A 58 4.54 4.10 7.14
CA SER A 58 5.04 5.33 6.51
C SER A 58 3.92 6.37 6.35
N LYS A 59 4.29 7.65 6.19
CA LYS A 59 3.35 8.77 5.98
C LYS A 59 2.36 8.94 7.14
N GLN A 60 2.78 8.64 8.38
CA GLN A 60 1.93 8.80 9.55
C GLN A 60 1.44 10.25 9.77
N ASP A 61 2.16 11.23 9.21
CA ASP A 61 1.79 12.64 9.17
C ASP A 61 0.51 12.92 8.36
N LEU A 62 0.17 12.03 7.42
CA LEU A 62 -1.05 12.09 6.60
C LEU A 62 -2.16 11.16 7.10
N ALA A 63 -1.88 10.32 8.09
CA ALA A 63 -2.76 9.27 8.57
C ALA A 63 -3.49 9.67 9.86
N ASP A 64 -4.67 9.11 10.06
CA ASP A 64 -5.41 9.27 11.32
C ASP A 64 -4.58 8.64 12.46
N PRO A 65 -4.23 9.41 13.51
CA PRO A 65 -3.36 8.93 14.58
C PRO A 65 -3.99 7.82 15.43
N ASP A 66 -5.31 7.86 15.64
CA ASP A 66 -6.02 6.86 16.44
C ASP A 66 -6.07 5.53 15.68
N ARG A 67 -6.37 5.58 14.37
CA ARG A 67 -6.33 4.38 13.52
C ARG A 67 -4.91 3.85 13.32
N THR A 68 -3.93 4.73 13.22
CA THR A 68 -2.52 4.35 13.18
C THR A 68 -2.15 3.57 14.44
N ALA A 69 -2.56 4.03 15.62
CA ALA A 69 -2.33 3.31 16.88
C ALA A 69 -2.99 1.91 16.89
N LEU A 70 -4.22 1.78 16.38
CA LEU A 70 -4.90 0.48 16.24
C LEU A 70 -4.11 -0.48 15.35
N TRP A 71 -3.60 0.00 14.22
CA TRP A 71 -2.80 -0.81 13.29
C TRP A 71 -1.43 -1.18 13.87
N LEU A 72 -0.77 -0.27 14.59
CA LEU A 72 0.46 -0.58 15.31
C LEU A 72 0.22 -1.66 16.37
N GLY A 73 -0.87 -1.56 17.14
CA GLY A 73 -1.26 -2.58 18.11
C GLY A 73 -1.52 -3.94 17.45
N HIS A 74 -2.28 -3.95 16.35
CA HIS A 74 -2.56 -5.16 15.57
C HIS A 74 -1.27 -5.85 15.11
N TYR A 75 -0.33 -5.12 14.51
CA TYR A 75 0.91 -5.71 14.01
C TYR A 75 1.89 -6.11 15.11
N ASN A 76 2.01 -5.34 16.18
CA ASN A 76 2.86 -5.69 17.33
C ASN A 76 2.35 -6.92 18.10
N ALA A 77 1.07 -7.29 17.93
CA ALA A 77 0.53 -8.53 18.48
C ALA A 77 0.90 -9.79 17.67
N LEU A 78 1.47 -9.64 16.47
CA LEU A 78 1.87 -10.78 15.63
C LEU A 78 3.23 -11.35 16.08
N PRO A 79 3.38 -12.69 16.12
CA PRO A 79 4.62 -13.31 16.57
C PRO A 79 5.78 -12.98 15.63
N GLY A 80 6.92 -12.57 16.21
CA GLY A 80 8.13 -12.21 15.45
C GLY A 80 8.01 -10.92 14.64
N VAL A 81 7.00 -10.09 14.94
CA VAL A 81 6.77 -8.80 14.27
C VAL A 81 6.89 -7.66 15.27
N SER A 82 7.56 -6.60 14.88
CA SER A 82 7.44 -5.28 15.51
C SER A 82 6.87 -4.29 14.51
N ALA A 83 6.19 -3.24 14.98
CA ALA A 83 5.66 -2.19 14.14
C ALA A 83 5.90 -0.81 14.73
N MET A 84 6.24 0.16 13.87
CA MET A 84 6.39 1.57 14.24
C MET A 84 5.90 2.50 13.12
N GLY A 85 5.41 3.68 13.51
CA GLY A 85 5.10 4.76 12.59
C GLY A 85 6.37 5.51 12.16
N LEU A 86 6.38 6.00 10.92
CA LEU A 86 7.47 6.82 10.39
C LEU A 86 6.96 7.87 9.41
N ASP A 87 7.49 9.08 9.50
CA ASP A 87 7.29 10.15 8.53
C ASP A 87 8.56 10.98 8.38
N THR A 88 8.50 11.99 7.51
CA THR A 88 9.65 12.81 7.15
C THR A 88 10.14 13.76 8.26
N SER A 89 9.35 13.98 9.32
CA SER A 89 9.73 14.81 10.48
C SER A 89 10.58 14.06 11.51
N MET A 90 10.71 12.73 11.41
CA MET A 90 11.49 11.94 12.35
C MET A 90 12.97 12.37 12.32
N SER A 91 13.52 12.75 13.47
CA SER A 91 14.88 13.32 13.57
C SER A 91 15.99 12.29 13.41
N GLN A 92 15.80 11.07 13.92
CA GLN A 92 16.81 9.99 13.89
C GLN A 92 16.20 8.68 13.35
N PRO A 93 15.71 8.65 12.10
CA PRO A 93 15.05 7.47 11.54
C PRO A 93 16.02 6.28 11.43
N ALA A 94 17.30 6.53 11.11
CA ALA A 94 18.32 5.49 11.05
C ALA A 94 18.48 4.76 12.40
N LYS A 95 18.62 5.52 13.49
CA LYS A 95 18.76 4.97 14.84
C LYS A 95 17.54 4.17 15.24
N ALA A 96 16.34 4.71 15.01
CA ALA A 96 15.10 4.02 15.34
C ALA A 96 14.95 2.67 14.60
N LEU A 97 15.31 2.63 13.31
CA LEU A 97 15.34 1.39 12.52
C LEU A 97 16.38 0.39 13.04
N ILE A 98 17.59 0.85 13.35
CA ILE A 98 18.67 0.01 13.88
C ILE A 98 18.22 -0.62 15.21
N ASP A 99 17.71 0.19 16.14
CA ASP A 99 17.27 -0.25 17.46
C ASP A 99 16.11 -1.26 17.36
N ALA A 100 15.14 -1.01 16.48
CA ALA A 100 14.01 -1.91 16.27
C ALA A 100 14.46 -3.25 15.65
N CYS A 101 15.34 -3.23 14.65
CA CYS A 101 15.88 -4.44 14.03
C CYS A 101 16.76 -5.25 15.00
N ARG A 102 17.59 -4.59 15.83
CA ARG A 102 18.39 -5.26 16.86
C ARG A 102 17.54 -5.94 17.92
N LYS A 103 16.38 -5.36 18.29
CA LYS A 103 15.40 -6.03 19.18
C LYS A 103 14.79 -7.29 18.57
N LEU A 104 14.55 -7.29 17.25
CA LEU A 104 13.99 -8.45 16.54
C LEU A 104 15.00 -9.58 16.31
N ALA A 105 16.29 -9.24 16.18
CA ALA A 105 17.36 -10.22 15.97
C ALA A 105 18.56 -9.94 16.92
N PRO A 106 18.40 -10.17 18.24
CA PRO A 106 19.39 -9.77 19.26
C PRO A 106 20.70 -10.57 19.19
N LEU A 107 20.73 -11.68 18.45
CA LEU A 107 21.93 -12.50 18.22
C LEU A 107 22.81 -11.99 17.06
N ARG A 108 22.43 -10.87 16.43
CA ARG A 108 23.19 -10.18 15.38
C ARG A 108 23.82 -8.91 15.95
N GLY A 109 25.03 -8.61 15.49
CA GLY A 109 25.84 -7.49 15.93
C GLY A 109 27.34 -7.77 15.80
N GLY A 110 28.11 -6.69 15.73
CA GLY A 110 29.55 -6.70 15.52
C GLY A 110 29.97 -7.19 14.13
N MET A 111 31.27 -7.07 13.86
CA MET A 111 31.85 -7.41 12.54
C MET A 111 31.75 -8.90 12.18
N VAL A 112 31.53 -9.78 13.17
CA VAL A 112 31.45 -11.24 12.98
C VAL A 112 30.06 -11.67 12.51
N LYS A 113 29.00 -11.00 12.97
CA LYS A 113 27.60 -11.32 12.63
C LYS A 113 26.83 -10.03 12.32
N PRO A 114 27.19 -9.31 11.24
CA PRO A 114 26.53 -8.05 10.90
C PRO A 114 25.03 -8.26 10.67
N MET A 115 24.25 -7.24 10.97
CA MET A 115 22.81 -7.18 10.71
C MET A 115 22.57 -6.90 9.23
N ARG A 116 21.89 -7.82 8.53
CA ARG A 116 21.48 -7.62 7.14
C ARG A 116 19.96 -7.51 7.07
N VAL A 117 19.48 -6.39 6.56
CA VAL A 117 18.06 -6.05 6.53
C VAL A 117 17.59 -5.82 5.11
N LEU A 118 16.46 -6.40 4.74
CA LEU A 118 15.83 -6.16 3.44
C LEU A 118 14.64 -5.24 3.62
N ILE A 119 14.56 -4.16 2.84
CA ILE A 119 13.34 -3.35 2.80
C ILE A 119 12.51 -3.70 1.57
N CYS A 120 11.22 -3.96 1.80
CA CYS A 120 10.25 -4.28 0.78
C CYS A 120 8.93 -3.53 1.01
N GLY A 121 8.06 -3.53 0.00
CA GLY A 121 6.75 -2.88 0.06
C GLY A 121 6.27 -2.48 -1.33
N ILE A 122 5.01 -2.06 -1.43
CA ILE A 122 4.38 -1.67 -2.69
C ILE A 122 5.03 -0.40 -3.30
N PRO A 123 4.83 -0.11 -4.60
CA PRO A 123 5.21 1.17 -5.19
C PRO A 123 4.63 2.36 -4.40
N ASN A 124 5.33 3.49 -4.42
CA ASN A 124 4.89 4.77 -3.83
C ASN A 124 4.58 4.77 -2.31
N VAL A 125 4.98 3.71 -1.58
CA VAL A 125 4.90 3.63 -0.11
C VAL A 125 5.99 4.44 0.62
N GLY A 126 6.82 5.20 -0.09
CA GLY A 126 7.86 6.03 0.54
C GLY A 126 9.21 5.35 0.81
N LYS A 127 9.48 4.17 0.24
CA LYS A 127 10.81 3.50 0.31
C LYS A 127 11.94 4.42 -0.12
N SER A 128 11.87 4.97 -1.33
CA SER A 128 12.92 5.83 -1.87
C SER A 128 13.12 7.11 -1.04
N THR A 129 12.05 7.67 -0.47
CA THR A 129 12.12 8.80 0.46
C THR A 129 12.89 8.43 1.71
N LEU A 130 12.55 7.31 2.36
CA LEU A 130 13.28 6.81 3.53
C LEU A 130 14.76 6.56 3.19
N ILE A 131 15.03 5.88 2.10
CA ILE A 131 16.39 5.56 1.64
C ILE A 131 17.23 6.82 1.40
N ASN A 132 16.65 7.85 0.78
CA ASN A 132 17.32 9.13 0.57
C ASN A 132 17.62 9.83 1.90
N THR A 133 16.65 9.87 2.81
CA THR A 133 16.82 10.41 4.17
C THR A 133 17.95 9.68 4.92
N LEU A 134 18.01 8.35 4.85
CA LEU A 134 19.04 7.54 5.49
C LEU A 134 20.45 7.79 4.90
N LYS A 135 20.56 8.14 3.62
CA LYS A 135 21.83 8.50 2.97
C LYS A 135 22.33 9.92 3.29
N GLY A 136 21.62 10.68 4.14
CA GLY A 136 21.97 12.06 4.45
C GLY A 136 21.76 13.05 3.28
N LYS A 137 21.15 12.61 2.18
CA LYS A 137 20.71 13.50 1.10
C LYS A 137 19.30 13.96 1.45
N ARG A 138 19.07 15.28 1.59
CA ARG A 138 17.71 15.84 1.67
C ARG A 138 16.86 15.16 0.61
N ALA A 139 15.70 14.64 1.01
CA ALA A 139 14.76 13.90 0.17
C ALA A 139 14.71 14.52 -1.22
N ALA A 140 15.44 13.94 -2.17
CA ALA A 140 15.40 14.40 -3.55
C ALA A 140 13.95 14.22 -4.00
N LYS A 141 13.40 15.18 -4.77
CA LYS A 141 12.09 15.04 -5.42
C LYS A 141 12.05 13.68 -6.12
N THR A 142 11.45 12.71 -5.46
CA THR A 142 11.20 11.39 -6.02
C THR A 142 9.93 11.59 -6.82
N GLY A 143 10.01 11.40 -8.14
CA GLY A 143 8.83 11.51 -8.99
C GLY A 143 7.80 10.48 -8.54
N ASP A 144 6.53 10.89 -8.49
CA ASP A 144 5.39 10.05 -8.07
C ASP A 144 5.05 8.94 -9.10
N GLU A 145 5.86 8.76 -10.13
CA GLU A 145 5.71 7.68 -11.09
C GLU A 145 6.16 6.34 -10.49
N ALA A 146 5.24 5.37 -10.47
CA ALA A 146 5.53 4.02 -10.01
C ALA A 146 6.61 3.36 -10.90
N GLY A 147 7.68 2.84 -10.29
CA GLY A 147 8.68 1.99 -10.97
C GLY A 147 10.09 2.59 -11.17
N VAL A 148 10.45 3.70 -10.50
CA VAL A 148 11.72 4.41 -10.75
C VAL A 148 12.98 3.68 -10.21
N THR A 149 12.87 2.79 -9.22
CA THR A 149 14.03 2.05 -8.69
C THR A 149 14.39 0.88 -9.61
N LYS A 150 15.53 0.96 -10.32
CA LYS A 150 15.91 0.00 -11.37
C LYS A 150 16.72 -1.22 -10.87
N GLN A 151 17.43 -1.14 -9.74
CA GLN A 151 18.26 -2.23 -9.21
C GLN A 151 18.32 -2.20 -7.67
N GLU A 152 18.54 -3.37 -7.07
CA GLU A 152 18.75 -3.51 -5.62
C GLU A 152 20.02 -2.74 -5.19
N ALA A 153 19.96 -2.00 -4.09
CA ALA A 153 21.08 -1.21 -3.58
C ALA A 153 21.37 -1.53 -2.11
N ARG A 154 22.65 -1.74 -1.78
CA ARG A 154 23.13 -1.89 -0.39
C ARG A 154 23.50 -0.53 0.20
N ILE A 155 23.12 -0.31 1.45
CA ILE A 155 23.40 0.90 2.23
C ILE A 155 23.93 0.47 3.60
N ALA A 156 25.06 1.01 4.03
CA ALA A 156 25.52 0.86 5.42
C ALA A 156 24.84 1.95 6.26
N LEU A 157 24.09 1.54 7.29
CA LEU A 157 23.49 2.47 8.27
C LEU A 157 24.34 2.62 9.54
N ASP A 158 25.18 1.62 9.81
CA ASP A 158 26.16 1.53 10.88
C ASP A 158 27.28 0.58 10.42
N ASP A 159 28.40 0.48 11.14
CA ASP A 159 29.55 -0.35 10.76
C ASP A 159 29.17 -1.83 10.55
N ASP A 160 28.24 -2.32 11.38
CA ASP A 160 27.74 -3.69 11.38
C ASP A 160 26.30 -3.83 10.85
N PHE A 161 25.75 -2.81 10.17
CA PHE A 161 24.36 -2.79 9.74
C PHE A 161 24.19 -2.45 8.26
N TYR A 162 23.69 -3.40 7.48
CA TYR A 162 23.45 -3.26 6.04
C TYR A 162 21.97 -3.36 5.69
N LEU A 163 21.46 -2.33 5.01
CA LEU A 163 20.11 -2.27 4.45
C LEU A 163 20.16 -2.51 2.94
N TYR A 164 19.36 -3.43 2.45
CA TYR A 164 19.18 -3.74 1.02
C TYR A 164 17.83 -3.19 0.57
N ASP A 165 17.85 -2.25 -0.37
CA ASP A 165 16.67 -1.65 -0.98
C ASP A 165 16.17 -2.46 -2.17
N THR A 166 14.86 -2.66 -2.27
CA THR A 166 14.23 -3.35 -3.40
C THR A 166 13.19 -2.48 -4.09
N PRO A 167 13.06 -2.57 -5.42
CA PRO A 167 11.98 -1.92 -6.14
C PRO A 167 10.60 -2.30 -5.56
N GLY A 168 9.63 -1.40 -5.71
CA GLY A 168 8.27 -1.67 -5.24
C GLY A 168 7.61 -2.81 -5.99
N VAL A 169 6.91 -3.69 -5.26
CA VAL A 169 6.23 -4.85 -5.83
C VAL A 169 4.80 -4.92 -5.31
N LEU A 170 3.83 -4.78 -6.20
CA LEU A 170 2.45 -5.25 -6.09
C LEU A 170 2.36 -6.76 -6.40
N TRP A 171 1.16 -7.34 -6.35
CA TRP A 171 0.92 -8.75 -6.61
C TRP A 171 -0.11 -8.91 -7.74
N PRO A 172 -0.15 -10.04 -8.46
CA PRO A 172 -0.93 -10.17 -9.69
C PRO A 172 -2.44 -10.03 -9.50
N ARG A 173 -2.93 -10.30 -8.30
CA ARG A 173 -4.35 -10.37 -8.01
C ARG A 173 -4.67 -9.88 -6.61
N ILE A 174 -5.38 -8.75 -6.53
CA ILE A 174 -6.03 -8.31 -5.30
C ILE A 174 -7.35 -9.07 -5.18
N ILE A 175 -7.52 -9.77 -4.05
CA ILE A 175 -8.76 -10.49 -3.72
C ILE A 175 -9.72 -9.64 -2.86
N VAL A 176 -9.19 -8.60 -2.22
CA VAL A 176 -9.96 -7.66 -1.39
C VAL A 176 -10.35 -6.47 -2.26
N GLU A 177 -11.61 -6.35 -2.63
CA GLU A 177 -12.07 -5.32 -3.57
C GLU A 177 -11.72 -3.90 -3.10
N GLN A 178 -11.99 -3.60 -1.83
CA GLN A 178 -11.69 -2.31 -1.19
C GLN A 178 -10.20 -1.97 -1.27
N SER A 179 -9.31 -2.97 -1.18
CA SER A 179 -7.87 -2.74 -1.32
C SER A 179 -7.50 -2.26 -2.72
N GLY A 180 -8.23 -2.66 -3.77
CA GLY A 180 -8.04 -2.14 -5.12
C GLY A 180 -8.27 -0.62 -5.18
N TYR A 181 -9.40 -0.16 -4.64
CA TYR A 181 -9.74 1.26 -4.58
C TYR A 181 -8.79 2.03 -3.67
N ASN A 182 -8.45 1.50 -2.49
CA ASN A 182 -7.52 2.13 -1.56
C ASN A 182 -6.11 2.30 -2.18
N LEU A 183 -5.61 1.27 -2.85
CA LEU A 183 -4.32 1.32 -3.54
C LEU A 183 -4.33 2.31 -4.72
N ALA A 184 -5.44 2.42 -5.46
CA ALA A 184 -5.61 3.43 -6.49
C ALA A 184 -5.67 4.85 -5.90
N ALA A 185 -6.49 5.08 -4.87
CA ALA A 185 -6.62 6.37 -4.20
C ALA A 185 -5.28 6.85 -3.61
N SER A 186 -4.50 5.95 -3.01
CA SER A 186 -3.19 6.27 -2.43
C SER A 186 -2.08 6.56 -3.45
N GLY A 187 -2.28 6.18 -4.73
CA GLY A 187 -1.30 6.32 -5.80
C GLY A 187 -0.31 5.16 -5.90
N ALA A 188 -0.58 4.02 -5.27
CA ALA A 188 0.26 2.82 -5.39
C ALA A 188 0.11 2.12 -6.76
N ILE A 189 -1.02 2.33 -7.42
CA ILE A 189 -1.33 1.80 -8.76
C ILE A 189 -1.25 2.94 -9.79
N GLY A 190 -0.72 2.66 -10.98
CA GLY A 190 -0.65 3.64 -12.06
C GLY A 190 -2.03 4.06 -12.56
N VAL A 191 -2.19 5.34 -12.89
CA VAL A 191 -3.48 5.98 -13.26
C VAL A 191 -4.21 5.32 -14.44
N ASN A 192 -3.47 4.68 -15.36
CA ASN A 192 -4.07 3.98 -16.51
C ASN A 192 -4.74 2.63 -16.16
N ALA A 193 -4.67 2.18 -14.90
CA ALA A 193 -5.16 0.88 -14.50
C ALA A 193 -6.59 0.90 -13.92
N PHE A 194 -7.14 2.08 -13.64
CA PHE A 194 -8.44 2.26 -13.01
C PHE A 194 -9.19 3.47 -13.56
N ASP A 195 -10.49 3.53 -13.28
CA ASP A 195 -11.32 4.71 -13.52
C ASP A 195 -11.23 5.64 -12.31
N GLU A 196 -10.73 6.87 -12.50
CA GLU A 196 -10.57 7.83 -11.41
C GLU A 196 -11.90 8.24 -10.78
N GLU A 197 -12.99 8.30 -11.56
CA GLU A 197 -14.31 8.66 -11.05
C GLU A 197 -14.81 7.60 -10.08
N VAL A 198 -14.74 6.33 -10.45
CA VAL A 198 -15.12 5.21 -9.57
C VAL A 198 -14.29 5.22 -8.28
N VAL A 199 -12.97 5.42 -8.38
CA VAL A 199 -12.10 5.48 -7.19
C VAL A 199 -12.44 6.67 -6.29
N ALA A 200 -12.77 7.82 -6.87
CA ALA A 200 -13.18 8.98 -6.10
C ALA A 200 -14.53 8.78 -5.41
N LEU A 201 -15.49 8.13 -6.08
CA LEU A 201 -16.79 7.79 -5.49
C LEU A 201 -16.63 6.84 -4.31
N GLU A 202 -15.86 5.75 -4.45
CA GLU A 202 -15.56 4.81 -3.35
C GLU A 202 -14.84 5.50 -2.18
N LEU A 203 -13.90 6.40 -2.49
CA LEU A 203 -13.24 7.20 -1.47
C LEU A 203 -14.23 8.12 -0.74
N LEU A 204 -15.07 8.86 -1.48
CA LEU A 204 -16.07 9.75 -0.88
C LEU A 204 -17.10 8.96 -0.05
N HIS A 205 -17.55 7.81 -0.54
CA HIS A 205 -18.44 6.91 0.18
C HIS A 205 -17.89 6.61 1.57
N TYR A 206 -16.61 6.22 1.65
CA TYR A 206 -15.93 5.99 2.92
C TYR A 206 -15.83 7.25 3.79
N LEU A 207 -15.40 8.37 3.20
CA LEU A 207 -15.15 9.62 3.92
C LEU A 207 -16.43 10.26 4.48
N ILE A 208 -17.57 10.12 3.80
CA ILE A 208 -18.87 10.62 4.28
C ILE A 208 -19.21 10.02 5.64
N HIS A 209 -19.00 8.71 5.80
CA HIS A 209 -19.35 8.01 7.03
C HIS A 209 -18.30 8.12 8.13
N HIS A 210 -17.02 8.25 7.77
CA HIS A 210 -15.92 8.16 8.73
C HIS A 210 -15.22 9.47 9.03
N TYR A 211 -15.22 10.41 8.09
CA TYR A 211 -14.56 11.72 8.20
C TYR A 211 -15.42 12.87 7.66
N PRO A 212 -16.71 13.00 8.05
CA PRO A 212 -17.58 14.05 7.53
C PRO A 212 -17.06 15.45 7.85
N GLN A 213 -16.37 15.63 8.98
CA GLN A 213 -15.78 16.92 9.36
C GLN A 213 -14.64 17.33 8.43
N ALA A 214 -13.77 16.39 8.03
CA ALA A 214 -12.70 16.66 7.09
C ALA A 214 -13.23 17.17 5.74
N LEU A 215 -14.27 16.50 5.22
CA LEU A 215 -14.97 16.91 4.00
C LEU A 215 -15.62 18.29 4.14
N ARG A 216 -16.31 18.54 5.25
CA ARG A 216 -16.93 19.84 5.55
C ARG A 216 -15.90 20.95 5.60
N GLU A 217 -14.79 20.75 6.31
CA GLU A 217 -13.74 21.75 6.46
C GLU A 217 -13.04 22.05 5.13
N ARG A 218 -12.74 21.00 4.36
CA ARG A 218 -12.03 21.10 3.08
C ARG A 218 -12.88 21.73 1.98
N TYR A 219 -14.15 21.31 1.87
CA TYR A 219 -15.03 21.71 0.78
C TYR A 219 -16.11 22.71 1.18
N LYS A 220 -16.18 23.14 2.44
CA LYS A 220 -17.19 24.10 2.92
C LYS A 220 -18.64 23.67 2.63
N ILE A 221 -18.86 22.36 2.53
CA ILE A 221 -20.17 21.74 2.31
C ILE A 221 -20.78 21.43 3.68
N ASN A 222 -21.94 22.00 3.98
CA ASN A 222 -22.72 21.63 5.17
C ASN A 222 -23.45 20.31 4.93
N ASP A 223 -23.83 19.62 6.01
CA ASP A 223 -24.62 18.39 5.95
C ASP A 223 -24.01 17.29 5.06
N VAL A 224 -22.69 17.07 5.17
CA VAL A 224 -21.97 16.04 4.41
C VAL A 224 -22.65 14.67 4.51
N ALA A 225 -23.18 14.31 5.69
CA ALA A 225 -23.85 13.03 5.94
C ALA A 225 -25.16 12.83 5.15
N SER A 226 -25.76 13.89 4.58
CA SER A 226 -26.96 13.77 3.75
C SER A 226 -26.67 13.59 2.27
N HIS A 227 -25.40 13.67 1.87
CA HIS A 227 -24.99 13.47 0.49
C HIS A 227 -24.71 11.98 0.23
N THR A 228 -25.03 11.52 -0.98
CA THR A 228 -24.40 10.34 -1.57
C THR A 228 -22.99 10.70 -2.06
N ASP A 229 -22.17 9.70 -2.41
CA ASP A 229 -20.86 9.95 -3.02
C ASP A 229 -20.97 10.72 -4.35
N GLU A 230 -21.97 10.45 -5.20
CA GLU A 230 -22.16 11.17 -6.47
C GLU A 230 -22.58 12.62 -6.25
N THR A 231 -23.57 12.85 -5.38
CA THR A 231 -24.05 14.20 -5.09
C THR A 231 -22.98 15.05 -4.40
N LEU A 232 -22.14 14.44 -3.56
CA LEU A 232 -20.99 15.10 -2.97
C LEU A 232 -19.91 15.42 -4.02
N LEU A 233 -19.61 14.49 -4.92
CA LEU A 233 -18.65 14.71 -6.01
C LEU A 233 -19.09 15.87 -6.91
N GLU A 234 -20.38 15.95 -7.24
CA GLU A 234 -20.94 17.08 -7.97
C GLU A 234 -20.79 18.40 -7.22
N ALA A 235 -21.10 18.41 -5.92
CA ALA A 235 -20.99 19.61 -5.09
C ALA A 235 -19.54 20.11 -5.01
N ILE A 236 -18.58 19.19 -4.86
CA ILE A 236 -17.13 19.49 -4.91
C ILE A 236 -16.75 20.03 -6.29
N GLY A 237 -17.26 19.42 -7.36
CA GLY A 237 -16.99 19.85 -8.72
C GLY A 237 -17.47 21.27 -9.00
N ARG A 238 -18.69 21.62 -8.57
CA ARG A 238 -19.24 22.99 -8.65
C ARG A 238 -18.39 23.98 -7.87
N LEU A 239 -18.05 23.65 -6.62
CA LEU A 239 -17.23 24.50 -5.75
C LEU A 239 -15.84 24.79 -6.35
N ARG A 240 -15.21 23.76 -6.93
CA ARG A 240 -13.83 23.84 -7.43
C ARG A 240 -13.74 24.28 -8.89
N GLY A 241 -14.87 24.62 -9.52
CA GLY A 241 -14.89 25.04 -10.92
C GLY A 241 -14.58 23.91 -11.91
N ALA A 242 -14.75 22.65 -11.52
CA ALA A 242 -14.65 21.50 -12.40
C ALA A 242 -15.91 21.42 -13.28
N MET A 243 -16.07 22.38 -14.19
CA MET A 243 -17.24 22.52 -15.06
C MET A 243 -16.89 22.15 -16.50
N GLN A 244 -17.92 21.77 -17.26
CA GLN A 244 -17.87 21.57 -18.71
C GLN A 244 -19.02 22.33 -19.40
N SER A 245 -19.00 22.33 -20.73
CA SER A 245 -19.98 23.01 -21.57
C SER A 245 -21.42 22.69 -21.16
N GLY A 246 -22.30 23.69 -21.20
CA GLY A 246 -23.71 23.53 -20.81
C GLY A 246 -23.96 23.55 -19.30
N GLY A 247 -23.02 24.05 -18.50
CA GLY A 247 -23.19 24.23 -17.05
C GLY A 247 -23.18 22.92 -16.24
N ARG A 248 -22.71 21.83 -16.84
CA ARG A 248 -22.60 20.51 -16.20
C ARG A 248 -21.26 20.39 -15.47
N VAL A 249 -21.23 19.59 -14.40
CA VAL A 249 -19.99 19.25 -13.70
C VAL A 249 -19.17 18.29 -14.57
N ASN A 250 -17.87 18.49 -14.62
CA ASN A 250 -16.90 17.53 -15.14
C ASN A 250 -16.46 16.63 -13.99
N THR A 251 -17.08 15.44 -13.91
CA THR A 251 -16.88 14.47 -12.82
C THR A 251 -15.45 13.92 -12.79
N THR A 252 -14.82 13.69 -13.94
CA THR A 252 -13.41 13.28 -14.01
C THR A 252 -12.47 14.31 -13.37
N LYS A 253 -12.65 15.61 -13.67
CA LYS A 253 -11.87 16.68 -13.03
C LYS A 253 -12.15 16.77 -11.53
N ALA A 254 -13.40 16.61 -11.12
CA ALA A 254 -13.77 16.58 -9.70
C ALA A 254 -13.12 15.40 -8.97
N ALA A 255 -13.13 14.22 -9.59
CA ALA A 255 -12.51 13.00 -9.07
C ALA A 255 -11.01 13.17 -8.86
N HIS A 256 -10.32 13.72 -9.87
CA HIS A 256 -8.90 14.04 -9.77
C HIS A 256 -8.60 14.99 -8.59
N ILE A 257 -9.45 16.00 -8.35
CA ILE A 257 -9.31 16.92 -7.21
C ILE A 257 -9.45 16.18 -5.87
N VAL A 258 -10.46 15.32 -5.71
CA VAL A 258 -10.68 14.55 -4.49
C VAL A 258 -9.51 13.63 -4.18
N ILE A 259 -9.06 12.87 -5.19
CA ILE A 259 -7.91 11.95 -5.05
C ILE A 259 -6.64 12.73 -4.73
N HIS A 260 -6.40 13.86 -5.39
CA HIS A 260 -5.25 14.73 -5.10
C HIS A 260 -5.30 15.29 -3.67
N ASP A 261 -6.47 15.73 -3.20
CA ASP A 261 -6.65 16.26 -1.85
C ASP A 261 -6.40 15.19 -0.78
N PHE A 262 -6.78 13.94 -1.04
CA PHE A 262 -6.42 12.79 -0.18
C PHE A 262 -4.91 12.52 -0.20
N ARG A 263 -4.29 12.52 -1.39
CA ARG A 263 -2.86 12.21 -1.54
C ARG A 263 -1.95 13.24 -0.88
N SER A 264 -2.32 14.52 -0.99
CA SER A 264 -1.56 15.67 -0.46
C SER A 264 -1.81 15.95 1.03
N GLY A 265 -2.78 15.27 1.65
CA GLY A 265 -3.19 15.56 3.03
C GLY A 265 -4.06 16.82 3.18
N ALA A 266 -4.57 17.38 2.09
CA ALA A 266 -5.45 18.56 2.13
C ALA A 266 -6.80 18.26 2.81
N LEU A 267 -7.22 16.98 2.84
CA LEU A 267 -8.34 16.50 3.66
C LEU A 267 -7.99 16.34 5.15
N GLY A 268 -6.78 16.69 5.56
CA GLY A 268 -6.27 16.40 6.89
C GLY A 268 -5.77 14.96 7.01
N ARG A 269 -5.67 14.50 8.26
CA ARG A 269 -5.13 13.19 8.63
C ARG A 269 -6.21 12.12 8.55
N VAL A 270 -6.07 11.21 7.59
CA VAL A 270 -7.11 10.24 7.23
C VAL A 270 -6.50 8.86 7.00
N THR A 271 -7.07 7.84 7.64
CA THR A 271 -6.80 6.42 7.34
C THR A 271 -8.10 5.74 6.91
N ILE A 272 -8.11 5.12 5.72
CA ILE A 272 -9.32 4.60 5.04
C ILE A 272 -9.61 3.12 5.32
N GLU A 273 -9.14 2.62 6.46
CA GLU A 273 -9.44 1.27 6.95
C GLU A 273 -9.02 1.09 8.42
N THR A 274 -9.60 0.09 9.07
CA THR A 274 -9.22 -0.39 10.40
C THR A 274 -8.84 -1.86 10.34
N PRO A 275 -8.10 -2.40 11.33
CA PRO A 275 -7.79 -3.84 11.36
C PRO A 275 -9.04 -4.73 11.28
N VAL A 276 -10.13 -4.32 11.94
CA VAL A 276 -11.40 -5.07 11.97
C VAL A 276 -12.08 -5.05 10.60
N GLN A 277 -12.20 -3.88 9.97
CA GLN A 277 -12.78 -3.76 8.63
C GLN A 277 -11.98 -4.58 7.60
N PHE A 278 -10.65 -4.45 7.62
CA PHE A 278 -9.80 -5.18 6.69
C PHE A 278 -9.88 -6.70 6.88
N ALA A 279 -9.97 -7.17 8.13
CA ALA A 279 -10.13 -8.60 8.40
C ALA A 279 -11.44 -9.15 7.82
N ALA A 280 -12.54 -8.39 7.90
CA ALA A 280 -13.82 -8.76 7.29
C ALA A 280 -13.71 -8.82 5.76
N TRP A 281 -13.20 -7.76 5.13
CA TRP A 281 -13.03 -7.72 3.67
C TRP A 281 -12.09 -8.83 3.16
N LEU A 282 -11.05 -9.17 3.93
CA LEU A 282 -10.14 -10.26 3.60
C LEU A 282 -10.83 -11.63 3.67
N ALA A 283 -11.71 -11.84 4.65
CA ALA A 283 -12.49 -13.08 4.74
C ALA A 283 -13.43 -13.24 3.53
N GLU A 284 -14.17 -12.18 3.19
CA GLU A 284 -15.04 -12.12 2.01
C GLU A 284 -14.26 -12.37 0.71
N GLY A 285 -13.13 -11.67 0.53
CA GLY A 285 -12.28 -11.80 -0.64
C GLY A 285 -11.71 -13.22 -0.81
N LYS A 286 -11.34 -13.89 0.29
CA LYS A 286 -10.89 -15.29 0.27
C LYS A 286 -12.00 -16.25 -0.14
N GLN A 287 -13.22 -16.05 0.35
CA GLN A 287 -14.37 -16.87 -0.03
C GLN A 287 -14.68 -16.72 -1.53
N ALA A 288 -14.78 -15.48 -2.02
CA ALA A 288 -15.03 -15.20 -3.42
C ALA A 288 -13.92 -15.75 -4.35
N ASP A 289 -12.66 -15.70 -3.91
CA ASP A 289 -11.55 -16.27 -4.67
C ASP A 289 -11.60 -17.80 -4.73
N ALA A 290 -11.91 -18.45 -3.61
CA ALA A 290 -12.07 -19.90 -3.56
C ALA A 290 -13.22 -20.38 -4.48
N GLU A 291 -14.36 -19.70 -4.45
CA GLU A 291 -15.47 -19.99 -5.37
C GLU A 291 -15.07 -19.82 -6.84
N ARG A 292 -14.33 -18.76 -7.16
CA ARG A 292 -13.83 -18.54 -8.53
C ARG A 292 -12.89 -19.66 -8.96
N ALA A 293 -11.97 -20.10 -8.08
CA ALA A 293 -11.05 -21.20 -8.37
C ALA A 293 -11.82 -22.49 -8.68
N LEU A 294 -12.82 -22.83 -7.86
CA LEU A 294 -13.68 -24.00 -8.10
C LEU A 294 -14.43 -23.93 -9.43
N ARG A 295 -15.00 -22.76 -9.77
CA ARG A 295 -15.67 -22.54 -11.06
C ARG A 295 -14.71 -22.72 -12.24
N LYS A 296 -13.50 -22.17 -12.14
CA LYS A 296 -12.46 -22.30 -13.17
C LYS A 296 -12.03 -23.76 -13.36
N GLU A 297 -11.79 -24.50 -12.29
CA GLU A 297 -11.47 -25.93 -12.35
C GLU A 297 -12.59 -26.76 -12.98
N ALA A 298 -13.85 -26.43 -12.69
CA ALA A 298 -15.01 -27.10 -13.30
C ALA A 298 -15.07 -26.85 -14.81
N THR A 299 -14.79 -25.63 -15.26
CA THR A 299 -14.74 -25.26 -16.70
C THR A 299 -13.55 -25.92 -17.41
N GLU A 300 -12.38 -26.01 -16.78
CA GLU A 300 -11.20 -26.67 -17.38
C GLU A 300 -11.36 -28.19 -17.48
N LYS A 301 -12.14 -28.81 -16.58
CA LYS A 301 -12.46 -30.25 -16.64
C LYS A 301 -13.43 -30.59 -17.76
N THR A 302 -14.37 -29.71 -18.09
CA THR A 302 -15.33 -29.92 -19.19
C THR A 302 -14.75 -29.62 -20.58
N GLN A 303 -13.66 -28.87 -20.69
CA GLN A 303 -13.02 -28.50 -21.97
C GLN A 303 -11.88 -29.42 -22.42
N LYS A 304 -11.49 -30.45 -21.65
CA LYS A 304 -10.46 -31.41 -22.10
C LYS A 304 -11.04 -32.39 -23.13
N PRO A 305 -10.58 -32.40 -24.40
CA PRO A 305 -11.02 -33.40 -25.37
C PRO A 305 -10.61 -34.81 -24.92
N PRO A 306 -11.38 -35.86 -25.25
CA PRO A 306 -11.01 -37.23 -24.92
C PRO A 306 -9.64 -37.55 -25.54
N ARG A 307 -8.69 -38.01 -24.72
CA ARG A 307 -7.39 -38.49 -25.20
C ARG A 307 -7.63 -39.56 -26.26
N HIS A 308 -7.31 -39.28 -27.52
CA HIS A 308 -7.27 -40.30 -28.56
C HIS A 308 -6.32 -41.40 -28.10
N LYS A 309 -6.87 -42.60 -27.84
CA LYS A 309 -6.06 -43.80 -27.70
C LYS A 309 -5.40 -44.07 -29.06
N PRO A 310 -4.08 -44.30 -29.13
CA PRO A 310 -3.46 -44.70 -30.38
C PRO A 310 -4.05 -46.04 -30.79
N HIS A 311 -4.59 -46.12 -32.00
CA HIS A 311 -4.96 -47.39 -32.62
C HIS A 311 -3.67 -48.15 -32.94
N THR A 312 -3.60 -49.37 -32.41
CA THR A 312 -2.63 -50.43 -32.75
C THR A 312 -2.69 -50.82 -34.20
#